data_AF-A0A7S4RGQ9-F1
#
_entry.id   AF-A0A7S4RGQ9-F1
#
_cell.length_a   1.000
_cell.length_b   1.000
_cell.length_c   1.000
_cell.angle_alpha   90.00
_cell.angle_beta   90.00
_cell.angle_gamma   90.00
#
_symmetry.space_group_name_H-M   'P 1'
#
loop_
_entity.id
_entity.type
_entity.pdbx_description
1 polymer ?
#
loop_
_entity_poly.entity_id
_entity_poly.type
_entity_poly.pdbx_seq_one_letter_code
_entity_poly.pdbx_strand_id
1 'polypeptide(L)'
;RSPPAPRGQDSVMRAAASQAGCFLAKGPPDDPKHRSLSHAAVTAGVFHAAVLATGLLVDSALASPAGEAAPIAACILLGYWTTLVGIRLWLEGDGRNLVVYELAWSCSASLVFAACAALLGRPALLCAAGLLVAIDQVLWYVDIVGYLVTGKMPVKVCGYLFWPSTHLARRITSLHHVLFEPMVILLCAWGQGIPLGRGFLISAAQTVVCQAVCRFMTPLEVHHAREKEGLLYMNINLCYEAFRGVKVSWIRRCDRAPPAVYLPWMLWIWNLGNVALFAALALALLPLLQLAGLPGARLTF
;
A
#
# COMPACT_ATOMS: atom_id res chain seq x y z
N ARG A 1 51.83 8.29 24.99
CA ARG A 1 51.40 6.96 24.51
C ARG A 1 49.93 6.82 24.82
N SER A 2 49.07 6.91 23.81
CA SER A 2 47.62 6.76 24.00
C SER A 2 47.29 5.29 24.28
N PRO A 3 46.35 4.99 25.21
CA PRO A 3 45.97 3.62 25.52
C PRO A 3 45.31 2.96 24.31
N PRO A 4 45.53 1.64 24.09
CA PRO A 4 44.91 0.92 23.00
C PRO A 4 43.38 0.87 23.18
N ALA A 5 42.65 1.15 22.10
CA ALA A 5 41.19 1.10 22.10
C ALA A 5 40.69 -0.33 22.44
N PRO A 6 39.58 -0.46 23.19
CA PRO A 6 39.07 -1.75 23.64
C PRO A 6 38.53 -2.57 22.46
N ARG A 7 39.18 -3.70 22.15
CA ARG A 7 38.85 -4.62 21.04
C ARG A 7 37.50 -5.36 21.18
N GLY A 8 36.71 -5.10 22.23
CA GLY A 8 35.48 -5.85 22.53
C GLY A 8 34.16 -5.23 22.07
N GLN A 9 34.12 -3.93 21.73
CA GLN A 9 32.86 -3.29 21.31
C GLN A 9 32.47 -3.64 19.87
N ASP A 10 33.45 -3.78 18.98
CA ASP A 10 33.21 -4.07 17.56
C ASP A 10 32.60 -5.47 17.33
N SER A 11 32.96 -6.46 18.14
CA SER A 11 32.41 -7.82 18.01
C SER A 11 30.95 -7.90 18.44
N VAL A 12 30.56 -7.16 19.49
CA VAL A 12 29.18 -7.13 19.99
C VAL A 12 28.27 -6.41 18.99
N MET A 13 28.72 -5.29 18.42
CA MET A 13 27.96 -4.56 17.40
C MET A 13 27.75 -5.38 16.12
N ARG A 14 28.78 -6.10 15.65
CA ARG A 14 28.66 -6.98 14.47
C ARG A 14 27.70 -8.15 14.71
N ALA A 15 27.74 -8.77 15.88
CA ALA A 15 26.83 -9.85 16.25
C ALA A 15 25.37 -9.37 16.30
N ALA A 16 25.12 -8.21 16.93
CA ALA A 16 23.80 -7.60 16.99
C ALA A 16 23.27 -7.20 15.60
N ALA A 17 24.11 -6.61 14.73
CA ALA A 17 23.74 -6.27 13.36
C ALA A 17 23.43 -7.52 12.52
N SER A 18 24.20 -8.60 12.69
CA SER A 18 23.96 -9.89 12.02
C SER A 18 22.62 -10.51 12.47
N GLN A 19 22.30 -10.44 13.75
CA GLN A 19 21.03 -10.94 14.28
C GLN A 19 19.84 -10.10 13.80
N ALA A 20 19.96 -8.77 13.81
CA ALA A 20 18.93 -7.87 13.30
C ALA A 20 18.69 -8.07 11.80
N GLY A 21 19.76 -8.25 11.01
CA GLY A 21 19.65 -8.57 9.58
C GLY A 21 18.94 -9.89 9.32
N CYS A 22 19.28 -10.95 10.06
CA CYS A 22 18.61 -12.26 9.95
C CYS A 22 17.15 -12.21 10.40
N PHE A 23 16.83 -11.37 11.38
CA PHE A 23 15.47 -11.16 11.85
C PHE A 23 14.60 -10.64 10.71
N LEU A 24 15.02 -9.58 10.02
CA LEU A 24 14.24 -8.94 8.95
C LEU A 24 14.36 -9.60 7.58
N ALA A 25 15.35 -10.47 7.36
CA ALA A 25 15.54 -11.12 6.07
C ALA A 25 14.38 -12.05 5.70
N LYS A 26 14.21 -12.35 4.41
CA LYS A 26 13.22 -13.33 3.97
C LYS A 26 13.56 -14.71 4.55
N GLY A 27 12.58 -15.34 5.19
CA GLY A 27 12.62 -16.75 5.61
C GLY A 27 11.74 -17.65 4.74
N PRO A 28 11.92 -18.99 4.79
CA PRO A 28 10.97 -19.94 4.20
C PRO A 28 9.58 -19.84 4.86
N PRO A 29 8.50 -20.38 4.25
CA PRO A 29 7.13 -20.25 4.77
C PRO A 29 6.92 -20.76 6.20
N ASP A 30 7.75 -21.71 6.64
CA ASP A 30 7.76 -22.34 7.95
C ASP A 30 8.71 -21.67 8.96
N ASP A 31 9.41 -20.59 8.57
CA ASP A 31 10.31 -19.86 9.45
C ASP A 31 9.55 -19.40 10.72
N PRO A 32 10.02 -19.79 11.93
CA PRO A 32 9.35 -19.44 13.19
C PRO A 32 9.09 -17.95 13.36
N LYS A 33 9.91 -17.08 12.78
CA LYS A 33 9.71 -15.62 12.90
C LYS A 33 8.43 -15.13 12.23
N HIS A 34 7.94 -15.82 11.20
CA HIS A 34 6.69 -15.44 10.54
C HIS A 34 5.48 -15.64 11.43
N ARG A 35 5.60 -16.46 12.48
CA ARG A 35 4.59 -16.64 13.53
C ARG A 35 4.71 -15.60 14.66
N SER A 36 5.79 -14.82 14.66
CA SER A 36 6.02 -13.80 15.69
C SER A 36 5.29 -12.50 15.37
N LEU A 37 4.49 -12.03 16.33
CA LEU A 37 3.88 -10.70 16.28
C LEU A 37 4.94 -9.60 16.25
N SER A 38 6.08 -9.77 16.93
CA SER A 38 7.13 -8.76 16.96
C SER A 38 7.77 -8.58 15.58
N HIS A 39 7.98 -9.67 14.84
CA HIS A 39 8.53 -9.59 13.49
C HIS A 39 7.56 -8.90 12.53
N ALA A 40 6.27 -9.25 12.57
CA ALA A 40 5.25 -8.57 11.79
C ALA A 40 5.17 -7.07 12.13
N ALA A 41 5.18 -6.72 13.42
CA ALA A 41 5.10 -5.32 13.87
C ALA A 41 6.31 -4.49 13.45
N VAL A 42 7.53 -5.02 13.59
CA VAL A 42 8.75 -4.34 13.12
C VAL A 42 8.72 -4.20 11.60
N THR A 43 8.29 -5.24 10.87
CA THR A 43 8.16 -5.19 9.41
C THR A 43 7.17 -4.11 8.97
N ALA A 44 5.98 -4.08 9.56
CA ALA A 44 4.97 -3.07 9.27
C ALA A 44 5.45 -1.66 9.64
N GLY A 45 6.14 -1.50 10.78
CA GLY A 45 6.71 -0.22 11.21
C GLY A 45 7.79 0.31 10.25
N VAL A 46 8.75 -0.54 9.87
CA VAL A 46 9.79 -0.20 8.89
C VAL A 46 9.16 0.15 7.54
N PHE A 47 8.17 -0.62 7.10
CA PHE A 47 7.43 -0.33 5.87
C PHE A 47 6.79 1.06 5.88
N HIS A 48 5.97 1.37 6.89
CA HIS A 48 5.28 2.66 6.97
C HIS A 48 6.27 3.82 7.07
N ALA A 49 7.29 3.69 7.92
CA ALA A 49 8.31 4.72 8.11
C ALA A 49 9.10 4.97 6.82
N ALA A 50 9.58 3.91 6.15
CA ALA A 50 10.40 4.05 4.95
C ALA A 50 9.60 4.63 3.78
N VAL A 51 8.36 4.18 3.54
CA VAL A 51 7.51 4.67 2.45
C VAL A 51 7.06 6.12 2.69
N LEU A 52 6.68 6.46 3.92
CA LEU A 52 6.30 7.83 4.27
C LEU A 52 7.50 8.79 4.19
N ALA A 53 8.66 8.40 4.75
CA ALA A 53 9.87 9.21 4.68
C ALA A 53 10.31 9.44 3.23
N THR A 54 10.26 8.41 2.38
CA THR A 54 10.54 8.54 0.95
C THR A 54 9.60 9.54 0.29
N GLY A 55 8.30 9.45 0.57
CA GLY A 55 7.31 10.38 0.03
C GLY A 55 7.59 11.82 0.44
N LEU A 56 7.87 12.06 1.72
CA LEU A 56 8.20 13.39 2.25
C LEU A 56 9.50 13.94 1.66
N LEU A 57 10.53 13.10 1.52
CA LEU A 57 11.82 13.51 0.94
C LEU A 57 11.67 13.91 -0.53
N VAL A 58 10.96 13.11 -1.32
CA VAL A 58 10.73 13.42 -2.74
C VAL A 58 9.83 14.64 -2.90
N ASP A 59 8.75 14.74 -2.13
CA ASP A 59 7.87 15.93 -2.13
C ASP A 59 8.65 17.22 -1.80
N SER A 60 9.53 17.14 -0.81
CA SER A 60 10.41 18.27 -0.43
C SER A 60 11.41 18.60 -1.54
N ALA A 61 12.02 17.59 -2.16
CA ALA A 61 12.98 17.76 -3.25
C ALA A 61 12.34 18.36 -4.52
N LEU A 62 11.06 18.05 -4.77
CA LEU A 62 10.26 18.62 -5.86
C LEU A 62 9.76 20.05 -5.55
N ALA A 63 10.02 20.56 -4.33
CA ALA A 63 9.51 21.84 -3.84
C ALA A 63 8.00 21.99 -4.09
N SER A 64 7.23 20.93 -3.83
CA SER A 64 5.79 20.93 -4.04
C SER A 64 5.14 22.07 -3.23
N PRO A 65 4.24 22.86 -3.85
CA PRO A 65 3.49 23.88 -3.12
C PRO A 65 2.72 23.28 -1.95
N ALA A 66 2.79 23.94 -0.79
CA ALA A 66 1.91 23.62 0.31
C ALA A 66 0.48 24.08 -0.03
N GLY A 67 -0.49 23.24 0.30
CA GLY A 67 -1.91 23.56 0.28
C GLY A 67 -2.44 23.82 1.69
N GLU A 68 -3.76 23.94 1.79
CA GLU A 68 -4.43 24.02 3.09
C GLU A 68 -4.42 22.63 3.77
N ALA A 69 -4.14 22.60 5.07
CA ALA A 69 -4.25 21.38 5.85
C ALA A 69 -5.72 20.99 6.01
N ALA A 70 -6.01 19.68 5.94
CA ALA A 70 -7.35 19.13 6.10
C ALA A 70 -7.41 18.18 7.33
N PRO A 71 -7.28 18.71 8.56
CA PRO A 71 -7.18 17.88 9.77
C PRO A 71 -8.41 17.01 10.01
N ILE A 72 -9.61 17.48 9.66
CA ILE A 72 -10.85 16.68 9.77
C ILE A 72 -10.76 15.44 8.87
N ALA A 73 -10.36 15.60 7.61
CA ALA A 73 -10.20 14.49 6.68
C ALA A 73 -9.14 13.50 7.18
N ALA A 74 -8.02 14.01 7.72
CA ALA A 74 -7.00 13.16 8.33
C ALA A 74 -7.51 12.38 9.56
N CYS A 75 -8.28 13.02 10.44
CA CYS A 75 -8.92 12.35 11.58
C CYS A 75 -9.87 11.25 11.13
N ILE A 76 -10.66 11.48 10.07
CA ILE A 76 -11.56 10.46 9.49
C ILE A 76 -10.76 9.28 8.95
N LEU A 77 -9.70 9.55 8.17
CA LEU A 77 -8.81 8.53 7.61
C LEU A 77 -8.14 7.68 8.69
N LEU A 78 -7.53 8.32 9.69
CA LEU A 78 -6.86 7.63 10.80
C LEU A 78 -7.85 6.90 11.70
N GLY A 79 -9.03 7.48 11.96
CA GLY A 79 -10.10 6.86 12.72
C GLY A 79 -10.62 5.60 12.02
N TYR A 80 -10.85 5.67 10.70
CA TYR A 80 -11.25 4.52 9.91
C TYR A 80 -10.16 3.44 9.90
N TRP A 81 -8.90 3.82 9.64
CA TRP A 81 -7.77 2.89 9.65
C TRP A 81 -7.63 2.20 11.02
N THR A 82 -7.67 2.96 12.11
CA THR A 82 -7.58 2.42 13.48
C THR A 82 -8.71 1.45 13.78
N THR A 83 -9.94 1.80 13.36
CA THR A 83 -11.12 0.92 13.51
C THR A 83 -10.96 -0.36 12.69
N LEU A 84 -10.50 -0.26 11.45
CA LEU A 84 -10.21 -1.41 10.58
C LEU A 84 -9.19 -2.34 11.22
N VAL A 85 -8.07 -1.81 11.69
CA VAL A 85 -7.00 -2.60 12.33
C VAL A 85 -7.51 -3.26 13.61
N GLY A 86 -8.21 -2.49 14.47
CA GLY A 86 -8.77 -3.02 15.72
C GLY A 86 -9.75 -4.16 15.49
N ILE A 87 -10.69 -4.00 14.55
CA ILE A 87 -11.65 -5.05 14.19
C ILE A 87 -10.94 -6.29 13.65
N ARG A 88 -9.97 -6.14 12.75
CA ARG A 88 -9.24 -7.30 12.17
C ARG A 88 -8.42 -8.04 13.23
N LEU A 89 -7.72 -7.32 14.09
CA LEU A 89 -6.96 -7.92 15.20
C LEU A 89 -7.87 -8.68 16.18
N TRP A 90 -9.07 -8.14 16.43
CA TRP A 90 -10.06 -8.80 17.28
C TRP A 90 -10.59 -10.11 16.68
N LEU A 91 -10.87 -10.13 15.37
CA LEU A 91 -11.43 -11.31 14.68
C LEU A 91 -10.41 -12.44 14.43
N GLU A 92 -9.14 -12.11 14.23
CA GLU A 92 -8.15 -13.11 13.82
C GLU A 92 -7.61 -13.95 15.00
N GLY A 93 -7.86 -13.54 16.25
CA GLY A 93 -7.54 -14.33 17.44
C GLY A 93 -6.03 -14.61 17.56
N ASP A 94 -5.62 -15.84 17.24
CA ASP A 94 -4.22 -16.29 17.26
C ASP A 94 -3.43 -15.88 15.99
N GLY A 95 -4.10 -15.45 14.92
CA GLY A 95 -3.46 -15.03 13.66
C GLY A 95 -3.09 -13.54 13.59
N ARG A 96 -2.90 -12.86 14.72
CA ARG A 96 -2.65 -11.40 14.77
C ARG A 96 -1.43 -10.96 13.98
N ASN A 97 -0.37 -11.75 13.96
CA ASN A 97 0.82 -11.51 13.15
C ASN A 97 0.48 -11.36 11.66
N LEU A 98 -0.45 -12.16 11.14
CA LEU A 98 -0.90 -12.08 9.74
C LEU A 98 -1.63 -10.77 9.46
N VAL A 99 -2.53 -10.36 10.36
CA VAL A 99 -3.21 -9.05 10.26
C VAL A 99 -2.19 -7.91 10.27
N VAL A 100 -1.14 -8.00 11.07
CA VAL A 100 -0.10 -6.97 11.12
C VAL A 100 0.71 -6.93 9.82
N TYR A 101 1.02 -8.06 9.21
CA TYR A 101 1.60 -8.07 7.85
C TYR A 101 0.66 -7.47 6.80
N GLU A 102 -0.65 -7.71 6.91
CA GLU A 102 -1.64 -7.10 6.00
C GLU A 102 -1.64 -5.56 6.07
N LEU A 103 -1.15 -4.95 7.16
CA LEU A 103 -1.00 -3.49 7.22
C LEU A 103 0.02 -2.96 6.21
N ALA A 104 0.92 -3.81 5.71
CA ALA A 104 1.85 -3.45 4.65
C ALA A 104 1.20 -3.45 3.26
N TRP A 105 -0.05 -3.92 3.08
CA TRP A 105 -0.76 -3.72 1.82
C TRP A 105 -0.91 -2.23 1.53
N SER A 106 -0.56 -1.81 0.31
CA SER A 106 -0.59 -0.40 -0.08
C SER A 106 -1.97 0.22 0.12
N CYS A 107 -3.06 -0.50 -0.15
CA CYS A 107 -4.43 -0.03 0.10
C CYS A 107 -4.69 0.33 1.57
N SER A 108 -4.09 -0.39 2.52
CA SER A 108 -4.20 -0.11 3.95
C SER A 108 -3.27 1.04 4.35
N ALA A 109 -2.00 0.99 3.92
CA ALA A 109 -1.00 1.98 4.29
C ALA A 109 -1.29 3.37 3.68
N SER A 110 -1.87 3.42 2.48
CA SER A 110 -2.26 4.67 1.83
C SER A 110 -3.27 5.49 2.64
N LEU A 111 -4.09 4.88 3.50
CA LEU A 111 -4.96 5.62 4.43
C LEU A 111 -4.13 6.47 5.41
N VAL A 112 -3.06 5.90 5.95
CA VAL A 112 -2.13 6.60 6.86
C VAL A 112 -1.34 7.66 6.09
N PHE A 113 -0.84 7.33 4.90
CA PHE A 113 -0.08 8.29 4.09
C PHE A 113 -0.93 9.48 3.66
N ALA A 114 -2.17 9.24 3.22
CA ALA A 114 -3.13 10.29 2.88
C ALA A 114 -3.48 11.15 4.11
N ALA A 115 -3.65 10.55 5.29
CA ALA A 115 -3.89 11.31 6.51
C ALA A 115 -2.71 12.21 6.86
N CYS A 116 -1.48 11.71 6.79
CA CYS A 116 -0.27 12.52 6.98
C CYS A 116 -0.20 13.66 5.95
N ALA A 117 -0.44 13.38 4.67
CA ALA A 117 -0.43 14.39 3.62
C ALA A 117 -1.51 15.47 3.84
N ALA A 118 -2.71 15.08 4.27
CA ALA A 118 -3.80 15.98 4.61
C ALA A 118 -3.47 16.85 5.83
N LEU A 119 -2.88 16.29 6.89
CA LEU A 119 -2.42 17.07 8.06
C LEU A 119 -1.34 18.09 7.70
N LEU A 120 -0.42 17.70 6.84
CA LEU A 120 0.70 18.54 6.43
C LEU A 120 0.34 19.55 5.33
N GLY A 121 -0.88 19.51 4.79
CA GLY A 121 -1.26 20.33 3.64
C GLY A 121 -0.36 20.07 2.43
N ARG A 122 -0.11 18.79 2.09
CA ARG A 122 0.76 18.37 0.97
C ARG A 122 -0.06 17.69 -0.13
N PRO A 123 -0.60 18.45 -1.11
CA PRO A 123 -1.48 17.89 -2.14
C PRO A 123 -0.80 16.85 -3.04
N ALA A 124 0.49 17.04 -3.35
CA ALA A 124 1.24 16.10 -4.17
C ALA A 124 1.46 14.76 -3.46
N LEU A 125 1.78 14.80 -2.17
CA LEU A 125 1.86 13.60 -1.33
C LEU A 125 0.50 12.91 -1.16
N LEU A 126 -0.59 13.69 -1.06
CA LEU A 126 -1.95 13.15 -1.00
C LEU A 126 -2.34 12.45 -2.31
N CYS A 127 -2.07 13.09 -3.45
CA CYS A 127 -2.26 12.50 -4.77
C CYS A 127 -1.40 11.23 -4.95
N ALA A 128 -0.16 11.23 -4.46
CA ALA A 128 0.73 10.07 -4.49
C ALA A 128 0.17 8.87 -3.72
N ALA A 129 -0.51 9.11 -2.58
CA ALA A 129 -1.16 8.06 -1.80
C ALA A 129 -2.32 7.38 -2.56
N GLY A 130 -3.11 8.15 -3.32
CA GLY A 130 -4.11 7.60 -4.26
C GLY A 130 -3.45 6.84 -5.41
N LEU A 131 -2.51 7.49 -6.10
CA LEU A 131 -1.75 6.84 -7.19
C LEU A 131 -1.11 5.51 -6.77
N LEU A 132 -0.65 5.36 -5.52
CA LEU A 132 -0.02 4.12 -5.07
C LEU A 132 -0.95 2.89 -5.16
N VAL A 133 -2.28 3.09 -5.15
CA VAL A 133 -3.28 2.03 -5.00
C VAL A 133 -4.35 2.00 -6.10
N ALA A 134 -4.27 2.92 -7.06
CA ALA A 134 -5.33 3.17 -8.03
C ALA A 134 -5.77 1.97 -8.86
N ILE A 135 -4.87 1.07 -9.25
CA ILE A 135 -5.26 -0.15 -10.01
C ILE A 135 -6.27 -0.97 -9.22
N ASP A 136 -5.94 -1.31 -7.98
CA ASP A 136 -6.79 -2.17 -7.16
C ASP A 136 -8.14 -1.47 -6.88
N GLN A 137 -8.09 -0.20 -6.51
CA GLN A 137 -9.27 0.62 -6.19
C GLN A 137 -10.19 0.81 -7.41
N VAL A 138 -9.63 1.12 -8.58
CA VAL A 138 -10.44 1.38 -9.78
C VAL A 138 -11.06 0.08 -10.32
N LEU A 139 -10.33 -1.03 -10.27
CA LEU A 139 -10.85 -2.33 -10.71
C LEU A 139 -12.00 -2.83 -9.83
N TRP A 140 -12.11 -2.37 -8.57
CA TRP A 140 -13.31 -2.60 -7.75
C TRP A 140 -14.57 -1.97 -8.37
N TYR A 141 -14.49 -0.75 -8.90
CA TYR A 141 -15.64 -0.15 -9.59
C TYR A 141 -16.02 -0.95 -10.84
N VAL A 142 -15.02 -1.44 -11.60
CA VAL A 142 -15.26 -2.29 -12.77
C VAL A 142 -16.01 -3.56 -12.37
N ASP A 143 -15.61 -4.21 -11.28
CA ASP A 143 -16.30 -5.40 -10.78
C ASP A 143 -17.69 -5.11 -10.23
N ILE A 144 -17.85 -4.04 -9.45
CA ILE A 144 -19.16 -3.65 -8.88
C ILE A 144 -20.14 -3.32 -10.00
N VAL A 145 -19.76 -2.44 -10.94
CA VAL A 145 -20.61 -2.07 -12.08
C VAL A 145 -20.89 -3.28 -12.97
N GLY A 146 -19.86 -4.07 -13.29
CA GLY A 146 -20.01 -5.29 -14.07
C GLY A 146 -20.99 -6.28 -13.44
N TYR A 147 -20.91 -6.45 -12.11
CA TYR A 147 -21.81 -7.32 -11.37
C TYR A 147 -23.25 -6.80 -11.36
N LEU A 148 -23.45 -5.49 -11.15
CA LEU A 148 -24.77 -4.86 -11.17
C LEU A 148 -25.45 -4.97 -12.55
N VAL A 149 -24.68 -4.84 -13.64
CA VAL A 149 -25.22 -4.86 -15.01
C VAL A 149 -25.38 -6.29 -15.55
N THR A 150 -24.45 -7.19 -15.24
CA THR A 150 -24.37 -8.51 -15.90
C THR A 150 -24.55 -9.70 -14.96
N GLY A 151 -24.61 -9.47 -13.64
CA GLY A 151 -24.56 -10.53 -12.63
C GLY A 151 -23.19 -11.21 -12.50
N LYS A 152 -22.15 -10.72 -13.19
CA LYS A 152 -20.79 -11.30 -13.21
C LYS A 152 -19.73 -10.24 -12.89
N MET A 153 -18.68 -10.65 -12.19
CA MET A 153 -17.49 -9.83 -11.98
C MET A 153 -16.50 -10.03 -13.13
N PRO A 154 -16.22 -9.00 -13.95
CA PRO A 154 -15.33 -9.12 -15.09
C PRO A 154 -13.88 -9.43 -14.71
N VAL A 155 -13.38 -8.82 -13.63
CA VAL A 155 -11.98 -8.91 -13.20
C VAL A 155 -11.82 -9.79 -11.97
N LYS A 156 -12.81 -9.78 -11.06
CA LYS A 156 -12.88 -10.56 -9.81
C LYS A 156 -11.89 -10.14 -8.73
N VAL A 157 -11.42 -8.89 -8.75
CA VAL A 157 -10.59 -8.29 -7.69
C VAL A 157 -11.37 -8.27 -6.36
N CYS A 158 -12.64 -7.87 -6.38
CA CYS A 158 -13.47 -7.84 -5.16
C CYS A 158 -14.26 -9.14 -4.91
N GLY A 159 -13.98 -10.21 -5.68
CA GLY A 159 -14.73 -11.46 -5.63
C GLY A 159 -14.68 -12.19 -4.29
N TYR A 160 -13.62 -11.97 -3.51
CA TYR A 160 -13.49 -12.55 -2.18
C TYR A 160 -14.59 -12.08 -1.22
N LEU A 161 -15.22 -10.93 -1.45
CA LEU A 161 -16.32 -10.42 -0.62
C LEU A 161 -17.55 -11.34 -0.63
N PHE A 162 -17.73 -12.12 -1.70
CA PHE A 162 -18.88 -12.99 -1.90
C PHE A 162 -18.63 -14.41 -1.38
N TRP A 163 -17.41 -14.71 -0.91
CA TRP A 163 -17.14 -16.01 -0.32
C TRP A 163 -17.94 -16.17 0.98
N PRO A 164 -18.54 -17.35 1.23
CA PRO A 164 -19.25 -17.64 2.48
C PRO A 164 -18.35 -17.48 3.72
N SER A 165 -17.04 -17.69 3.56
CA SER A 165 -16.03 -17.53 4.62
C SER A 165 -15.68 -16.07 4.94
N THR A 166 -16.07 -15.10 4.10
CA THR A 166 -15.72 -13.69 4.33
C THR A 166 -16.71 -13.05 5.29
N HIS A 167 -16.27 -12.89 6.55
CA HIS A 167 -17.04 -12.23 7.61
C HIS A 167 -17.51 -10.82 7.21
N LEU A 168 -18.73 -10.44 7.67
CA LEU A 168 -19.32 -9.12 7.42
C LEU A 168 -18.38 -7.97 7.78
N ALA A 169 -17.70 -8.07 8.93
CA ALA A 169 -16.73 -7.08 9.36
C ALA A 169 -15.56 -6.90 8.39
N ARG A 170 -15.06 -7.99 7.76
CA ARG A 170 -14.05 -7.91 6.70
C ARG A 170 -14.60 -7.24 5.44
N ARG A 171 -15.90 -7.41 5.14
CA ARG A 171 -16.56 -6.71 4.02
C ARG A 171 -16.66 -5.21 4.27
N ILE A 172 -17.15 -4.81 5.44
CA ILE A 172 -17.28 -3.38 5.83
C ILE A 172 -15.92 -2.69 5.86
N THR A 173 -14.91 -3.35 6.45
CA THR A 173 -13.55 -2.82 6.48
C THR A 173 -12.86 -2.83 5.12
N SER A 174 -13.45 -3.43 4.09
CA SER A 174 -12.95 -3.33 2.70
C SER A 174 -13.58 -2.16 1.93
N LEU A 175 -14.51 -1.39 2.53
CA LEU A 175 -15.13 -0.25 1.85
C LEU A 175 -14.14 0.87 1.50
N HIS A 176 -12.96 0.90 2.13
CA HIS A 176 -11.90 1.81 1.69
C HIS A 176 -11.50 1.58 0.23
N HIS A 177 -11.67 0.38 -0.33
CA HIS A 177 -11.44 0.11 -1.76
C HIS A 177 -12.38 0.88 -2.71
N VAL A 178 -13.47 1.43 -2.18
CA VAL A 178 -14.51 2.15 -2.93
C VAL A 178 -14.53 3.63 -2.57
N LEU A 179 -14.16 3.98 -1.34
CA LEU A 179 -14.29 5.34 -0.83
C LEU A 179 -12.98 6.14 -0.88
N PHE A 180 -11.83 5.47 -0.92
CA PHE A 180 -10.54 6.13 -0.78
C PHE A 180 -10.19 7.03 -1.98
N GLU A 181 -10.25 6.49 -3.20
CA GLU A 181 -9.88 7.26 -4.40
C GLU A 181 -10.74 8.51 -4.64
N PRO A 182 -12.09 8.45 -4.58
CA PRO A 182 -12.91 9.64 -4.79
C PRO A 182 -12.64 10.70 -3.73
N MET A 183 -12.38 10.28 -2.49
CA MET A 183 -12.04 11.19 -1.41
C MET A 183 -10.66 11.85 -1.63
N VAL A 184 -9.62 11.10 -2.05
CA VAL A 184 -8.31 11.68 -2.39
C VAL A 184 -8.43 12.70 -3.52
N ILE A 185 -9.17 12.35 -4.58
CA ILE A 185 -9.43 13.23 -5.74
C ILE A 185 -10.18 14.49 -5.29
N LEU A 186 -11.23 14.34 -4.49
CA LEU A 186 -12.02 15.44 -3.93
C LEU A 186 -11.16 16.39 -3.10
N LEU A 187 -10.35 15.87 -2.19
CA LEU A 187 -9.46 16.67 -1.33
C LEU A 187 -8.39 17.42 -2.13
N CYS A 188 -7.83 16.79 -3.17
CA CYS A 188 -6.92 17.48 -4.08
C CYS A 188 -7.63 18.60 -4.86
N ALA A 189 -8.84 18.32 -5.38
CA ALA A 189 -9.64 19.28 -6.13
C ALA A 189 -10.19 20.44 -5.28
N TRP A 190 -10.39 20.22 -3.98
CA TRP A 190 -10.73 21.28 -3.03
C TRP A 190 -9.60 22.30 -2.88
N GLY A 191 -8.36 21.84 -2.98
CA GLY A 191 -7.17 22.69 -2.96
C GLY A 191 -6.94 23.40 -4.30
N GLN A 192 -5.71 23.28 -4.82
CA GLN A 192 -5.24 24.06 -5.96
C GLN A 192 -5.26 23.30 -7.30
N GLY A 193 -5.74 22.07 -7.30
CA GLY A 193 -5.61 21.15 -8.44
C GLY A 193 -5.25 19.74 -7.99
N ILE A 194 -5.40 18.78 -8.89
CA ILE A 194 -4.92 17.40 -8.71
C ILE A 194 -3.51 17.30 -9.30
N PRO A 195 -2.44 17.31 -8.48
CA PRO A 195 -1.04 17.38 -8.93
C PRO A 195 -0.51 16.03 -9.43
N LEU A 196 -1.09 15.55 -10.54
CA LEU A 196 -0.86 14.24 -11.10
C LEU A 196 0.63 13.99 -11.44
N GLY A 197 1.31 14.96 -12.07
CA GLY A 197 2.72 14.80 -12.47
C GLY A 197 3.66 14.65 -11.27
N ARG A 198 3.59 15.58 -10.30
CA ARG A 198 4.35 15.49 -9.05
C ARG A 198 3.97 14.26 -8.21
N GLY A 199 2.67 13.99 -8.08
CA GLY A 199 2.14 12.83 -7.36
C GLY A 199 2.66 11.51 -7.94
N PHE A 200 2.76 11.42 -9.27
CA PHE A 200 3.33 10.26 -9.96
C PHE A 200 4.81 10.04 -9.61
N LEU A 201 5.63 11.09 -9.61
CA LEU A 201 7.05 10.97 -9.25
C LEU A 201 7.24 10.51 -7.80
N ILE A 202 6.44 11.05 -6.88
CA ILE A 202 6.45 10.65 -5.46
C ILE A 202 6.00 9.19 -5.33
N SER A 203 4.87 8.82 -5.95
CA SER A 203 4.31 7.46 -5.91
C SER A 203 5.25 6.42 -6.53
N ALA A 204 5.95 6.77 -7.61
CA ALA A 204 6.95 5.92 -8.23
C ALA A 204 8.10 5.59 -7.26
N ALA A 205 8.64 6.60 -6.59
CA ALA A 205 9.68 6.42 -5.58
C ALA A 205 9.18 5.59 -4.37
N GLN A 206 7.97 5.89 -3.88
CA GLN A 206 7.32 5.12 -2.82
C GLN A 206 7.13 3.66 -3.22
N THR A 207 6.76 3.38 -4.47
CA THR A 207 6.58 2.01 -4.97
C THR A 207 7.90 1.22 -4.95
N VAL A 208 9.05 1.87 -5.25
CA VAL A 208 10.37 1.20 -5.14
C VAL A 208 10.60 0.69 -3.72
N VAL A 209 10.42 1.58 -2.74
CA VAL A 209 10.66 1.27 -1.33
C VAL A 209 9.63 0.26 -0.82
N CYS A 210 8.37 0.43 -1.19
CA CYS A 210 7.28 -0.48 -0.87
C CYS A 210 7.60 -1.91 -1.34
N GLN A 211 7.93 -2.10 -2.62
CA GLN A 211 8.23 -3.44 -3.14
C GLN A 211 9.54 -4.00 -2.58
N ALA A 212 10.56 -3.17 -2.37
CA ALA A 212 11.82 -3.62 -1.78
C ALA A 212 11.61 -4.13 -0.35
N VAL A 213 10.95 -3.34 0.51
CA VAL A 213 10.65 -3.73 1.89
C VAL A 213 9.79 -5.01 1.90
N CYS A 214 8.72 -5.08 1.11
CA CYS A 214 7.89 -6.27 1.04
C CYS A 214 8.68 -7.50 0.55
N ARG A 215 9.52 -7.35 -0.49
CA ARG A 215 10.32 -8.45 -1.04
C ARG A 215 11.27 -9.05 0.00
N PHE A 216 11.87 -8.22 0.84
CA PHE A 216 12.91 -8.67 1.75
C PHE A 216 12.40 -8.99 3.14
N MET A 217 11.29 -8.40 3.56
CA MET A 217 10.83 -8.45 4.96
C MET A 217 9.46 -9.09 5.16
N THR A 218 8.68 -9.27 4.08
CA THR A 218 7.39 -9.98 4.17
C THR A 218 7.49 -11.40 3.61
N PRO A 219 6.78 -12.36 4.23
CA PRO A 219 6.69 -13.71 3.68
C PRO A 219 5.90 -13.71 2.36
N LEU A 220 6.30 -14.58 1.43
CA LEU A 220 5.51 -14.85 0.23
C LEU A 220 4.25 -15.66 0.60
N GLU A 221 4.45 -16.67 1.45
CA GLU A 221 3.44 -17.61 1.94
C GLU A 221 3.70 -17.86 3.43
N VAL A 222 2.66 -18.07 4.22
CA VAL A 222 2.76 -18.40 5.66
C VAL A 222 1.81 -19.54 5.98
N HIS A 223 2.22 -20.44 6.86
CA HIS A 223 1.30 -21.47 7.36
C HIS A 223 0.14 -20.87 8.16
N HIS A 224 -1.10 -21.23 7.79
CA HIS A 224 -2.29 -20.78 8.50
C HIS A 224 -3.29 -21.92 8.69
N ALA A 225 -3.66 -22.18 9.94
CA ALA A 225 -4.54 -23.29 10.32
C ALA A 225 -5.95 -23.23 9.70
N ARG A 226 -6.39 -22.05 9.21
CA ARG A 226 -7.71 -21.87 8.58
C ARG A 226 -7.72 -22.21 7.09
N GLU A 227 -6.56 -22.37 6.46
CA GLU A 227 -6.46 -22.70 5.03
C GLU A 227 -6.46 -24.20 4.79
N LYS A 228 -7.22 -24.67 3.78
CA LYS A 228 -7.37 -26.10 3.46
C LYS A 228 -6.04 -26.77 3.11
N GLU A 229 -5.16 -26.05 2.42
CA GLU A 229 -3.81 -26.50 2.04
C GLU A 229 -2.75 -26.10 3.10
N GLY A 230 -3.19 -25.46 4.19
CA GLY A 230 -2.33 -25.03 5.29
C GLY A 230 -1.41 -23.85 4.97
N LEU A 231 -1.46 -23.27 3.77
CA LEU A 231 -0.65 -22.12 3.34
C LEU A 231 -1.53 -20.94 2.92
N LEU A 232 -1.31 -19.80 3.55
CA LEU A 232 -1.86 -18.51 3.16
C LEU A 232 -0.87 -17.81 2.22
N TYR A 233 -1.30 -17.57 0.99
CA TYR A 233 -0.53 -16.82 0.00
C TYR A 233 -0.67 -15.31 0.24
N MET A 234 0.44 -14.65 0.59
CA MET A 234 0.44 -13.23 0.95
C MET A 234 0.89 -12.34 -0.21
N ASN A 235 2.04 -12.59 -0.82
CA ASN A 235 2.62 -11.79 -1.92
C ASN A 235 2.32 -10.27 -1.84
N ILE A 236 2.63 -9.66 -0.69
CA ILE A 236 2.22 -8.29 -0.39
C ILE A 236 2.80 -7.33 -1.42
N ASN A 237 1.93 -6.45 -1.94
CA ASN A 237 2.23 -5.45 -2.97
C ASN A 237 2.90 -6.02 -4.22
N LEU A 238 2.61 -7.29 -4.55
CA LEU A 238 3.10 -7.93 -5.77
C LEU A 238 4.62 -7.84 -5.88
N CYS A 239 5.31 -8.05 -4.75
CA CYS A 239 6.76 -7.98 -4.71
C CYS A 239 7.42 -9.29 -5.22
N TYR A 240 6.65 -10.35 -5.49
CA TYR A 240 7.17 -11.61 -6.03
C TYR A 240 6.73 -11.98 -7.44
N GLU A 241 5.45 -11.82 -7.71
CA GLU A 241 4.80 -12.17 -8.97
C GLU A 241 3.47 -11.42 -9.07
N ALA A 242 2.89 -11.33 -10.26
CA ALA A 242 1.52 -10.84 -10.39
C ALA A 242 0.51 -11.78 -9.69
N PHE A 243 -0.67 -11.27 -9.31
CA PHE A 243 -1.72 -12.13 -8.79
C PHE A 243 -2.09 -13.23 -9.79
N ARG A 244 -2.43 -14.42 -9.28
CA ARG A 244 -2.80 -15.60 -10.09
C ARG A 244 -3.95 -15.33 -11.07
N GLY A 245 -4.81 -14.35 -10.78
CA GLY A 245 -5.91 -13.92 -11.65
C GLY A 245 -5.46 -13.15 -12.91
N VAL A 246 -4.25 -12.61 -12.94
CA VAL A 246 -3.72 -11.88 -14.10
C VAL A 246 -3.36 -12.88 -15.18
N LYS A 247 -4.10 -12.86 -16.30
CA LYS A 247 -3.90 -13.80 -17.42
C LYS A 247 -2.98 -13.28 -18.53
N VAL A 248 -2.60 -12.00 -18.46
CA VAL A 248 -1.77 -11.35 -19.49
C VAL A 248 -0.32 -11.82 -19.34
N SER A 249 0.14 -12.67 -20.26
CA SER A 249 1.47 -13.30 -20.20
C SER A 249 2.62 -12.29 -20.21
N TRP A 250 2.47 -11.18 -20.95
CA TRP A 250 3.45 -10.10 -20.96
C TRP A 250 3.68 -9.55 -19.56
N ILE A 251 2.63 -9.17 -18.82
CA ILE A 251 2.74 -8.63 -17.45
C ILE A 251 3.53 -9.58 -16.54
N ARG A 252 3.31 -10.88 -16.72
CA ARG A 252 3.88 -11.98 -15.92
C ARG A 252 5.27 -12.43 -16.35
N ARG A 253 5.86 -11.81 -17.38
CA ARG A 253 7.12 -12.25 -18.00
C ARG A 253 8.28 -12.38 -17.01
N CYS A 254 8.31 -11.54 -15.97
CA CYS A 254 9.37 -11.54 -14.96
C CYS A 254 8.95 -12.14 -13.61
N ASP A 255 7.78 -12.76 -13.50
CA ASP A 255 7.33 -13.39 -12.25
C ASP A 255 8.43 -14.27 -11.65
N ARG A 256 8.69 -14.10 -10.34
CA ARG A 256 9.73 -14.82 -9.57
C ARG A 256 11.18 -14.61 -10.04
N ALA A 257 11.44 -13.71 -10.99
CA ALA A 257 12.81 -13.34 -11.37
C ALA A 257 13.59 -12.73 -10.19
N PRO A 258 14.94 -12.64 -10.28
CA PRO A 258 15.75 -11.95 -9.30
C PRO A 258 15.27 -10.50 -9.08
N PRO A 259 15.39 -9.94 -7.86
CA PRO A 259 14.87 -8.60 -7.55
C PRO A 259 15.34 -7.50 -8.50
N ALA A 260 16.60 -7.56 -8.95
CA ALA A 260 17.18 -6.60 -9.89
C ALA A 260 16.50 -6.60 -11.28
N VAL A 261 15.79 -7.66 -11.64
CA VAL A 261 15.02 -7.78 -12.89
C VAL A 261 13.54 -7.53 -12.63
N TYR A 262 13.00 -8.17 -11.59
CA TYR A 262 11.58 -8.12 -11.26
C TYR A 262 11.11 -6.74 -10.81
N LEU A 263 11.84 -6.10 -9.88
CA LEU A 263 11.39 -4.83 -9.30
C LEU A 263 11.32 -3.72 -10.37
N PRO A 264 12.35 -3.49 -11.22
CA PRO A 264 12.22 -2.51 -12.30
C PRO A 264 11.04 -2.80 -13.23
N TRP A 265 10.85 -4.08 -13.60
CA TRP A 265 9.74 -4.50 -14.46
C TRP A 265 8.37 -4.14 -13.87
N MET A 266 8.14 -4.51 -12.60
CA MET A 266 6.88 -4.22 -11.92
C MET A 266 6.69 -2.73 -11.65
N LEU A 267 7.77 -2.00 -11.36
CA LEU A 267 7.71 -0.55 -11.17
C LEU A 267 7.15 0.15 -12.40
N TRP A 268 7.63 -0.21 -13.60
CA TRP A 268 7.11 0.37 -14.83
C TRP A 268 5.65 0.03 -15.05
N ILE A 269 5.28 -1.26 -15.00
CA ILE A 269 3.90 -1.69 -15.29
C ILE A 269 2.91 -1.11 -14.30
N TRP A 270 3.20 -1.20 -13.01
CA TRP A 270 2.25 -0.78 -11.99
C TRP A 270 2.15 0.72 -11.82
N ASN A 271 3.24 1.47 -11.89
CA ASN A 271 3.13 2.93 -11.84
C ASN A 271 2.40 3.47 -13.08
N LEU A 272 2.64 2.92 -14.27
CA LEU A 272 1.92 3.31 -15.48
C LEU A 272 0.42 2.95 -15.41
N GLY A 273 0.10 1.75 -14.93
CA GLY A 273 -1.30 1.35 -14.74
C GLY A 273 -2.02 2.20 -13.70
N ASN A 274 -1.35 2.48 -12.58
CA ASN A 274 -1.86 3.32 -11.50
C ASN A 274 -2.14 4.75 -11.98
N VAL A 275 -1.18 5.40 -12.65
CA VAL A 275 -1.39 6.77 -13.15
C VAL A 275 -2.49 6.83 -14.20
N ALA A 276 -2.58 5.84 -15.09
CA ALA A 276 -3.62 5.77 -16.10
C ALA A 276 -5.02 5.62 -15.47
N LEU A 277 -5.18 4.70 -14.51
CA LEU A 277 -6.47 4.44 -13.87
C LEU A 277 -6.88 5.56 -12.91
N PHE A 278 -5.93 6.13 -12.15
CA PHE A 278 -6.19 7.31 -11.32
C PHE A 278 -6.63 8.50 -12.17
N ALA A 279 -5.91 8.79 -13.26
CA ALA A 279 -6.27 9.88 -14.16
C ALA A 279 -7.63 9.64 -14.81
N ALA A 280 -7.93 8.41 -15.24
CA ALA A 280 -9.24 8.07 -15.80
C ALA A 280 -10.39 8.31 -14.80
N LEU A 281 -10.23 7.88 -13.54
CA LEU A 281 -11.21 8.11 -12.49
C LEU A 281 -11.34 9.61 -12.18
N ALA A 282 -10.22 10.33 -12.06
CA ALA A 282 -10.22 11.76 -11.82
C ALA A 282 -10.95 12.51 -12.94
N LEU A 283 -10.65 12.22 -14.20
CA LEU A 283 -11.33 12.80 -15.37
C LEU A 283 -12.83 12.51 -15.39
N ALA A 284 -13.25 11.31 -14.97
CA ALA A 284 -14.66 10.96 -14.85
C ALA A 284 -15.37 11.76 -13.75
N LEU A 285 -14.68 12.10 -12.65
CA LEU A 285 -15.22 12.88 -11.55
C LEU A 285 -15.15 14.40 -11.78
N LEU A 286 -14.19 14.89 -12.58
CA LEU A 286 -13.97 16.33 -12.81
C LEU A 286 -15.24 17.12 -13.15
N PRO A 287 -16.12 16.68 -14.09
CA PRO A 287 -17.33 17.43 -14.41
C PRO A 287 -18.24 17.62 -13.18
N LEU A 288 -18.38 16.60 -12.33
CA LEU A 288 -19.18 16.68 -11.11
C LEU A 288 -18.55 17.65 -10.11
N LEU A 289 -17.22 17.62 -9.97
CA LEU A 289 -16.49 18.52 -9.09
C LEU A 289 -16.56 19.99 -9.56
N GLN A 290 -16.53 20.21 -10.88
CA GLN A 290 -16.72 21.53 -11.49
C GLN A 290 -18.14 22.05 -11.27
N LEU A 291 -19.16 21.20 -11.45
CA LEU A 291 -20.56 21.55 -11.14
C LEU A 291 -20.77 21.85 -9.66
N ALA A 292 -20.02 21.18 -8.77
CA ALA A 292 -20.00 21.48 -7.34
C ALA A 292 -19.23 22.77 -6.98
N GLY A 293 -18.64 23.46 -7.96
CA GLY A 293 -17.94 24.74 -7.75
C GLY A 293 -16.55 24.60 -7.11
N LEU A 294 -15.91 23.43 -7.22
CA LEU A 294 -14.57 23.23 -6.65
C LEU A 294 -13.49 23.93 -7.50
N PRO A 295 -12.73 24.88 -6.93
CA PRO A 295 -11.82 25.74 -7.69
C PRO A 295 -10.62 24.99 -8.29
N GLY A 296 -10.23 23.86 -7.68
CA GLY A 296 -9.14 23.00 -8.13
C GLY A 296 -9.58 21.80 -8.95
N ALA A 297 -10.79 21.79 -9.54
CA ALA A 297 -11.27 20.68 -10.38
C ALA A 297 -10.58 20.63 -11.75
N ARG A 298 -9.27 20.37 -11.76
CA ARG A 298 -8.39 20.18 -12.92
C ARG A 298 -7.19 19.31 -12.56
N LEU A 299 -6.65 18.60 -13.54
CA LEU A 299 -5.36 17.93 -13.43
C LEU A 299 -4.22 18.95 -13.64
N THR A 300 -3.15 18.82 -12.87
CA THR A 300 -1.90 19.57 -13.06
C THR A 300 -0.74 18.58 -13.20
N PHE A 301 0.21 18.90 -14.08
CA PHE A 301 1.38 18.08 -14.39
C PHE A 301 2.65 18.75 -13.88
#